data_AF-A0A356M6F6-F1
#
_entry.id   AF-A0A356M6F6-F1
#
_cell.length_a   1.000
_cell.length_b   1.000
_cell.length_c   1.000
_cell.angle_alpha   90.00
_cell.angle_beta   90.00
_cell.angle_gamma   90.00
#
_symmetry.space_group_name_H-M   'P 1'
#
loop_
_entity.id
_entity.type
_entity.pdbx_description
1 polymer ?
#
loop_
_entity_poly.entity_id
_entity_poly.type
_entity_poly.pdbx_seq_one_letter_code
_entity_poly.pdbx_strand_id
1 'polypeptide(L)'
;MMISKMIVTLFAGMLAVVLAMQLLLCGLPLFRRLEFDAVCHKYSLLMDRTGKLTPLITSQLAQELAGRGFTVSRIEGTDNASFGDNLDLLVISSYSGCRFRSDLTPEEVDIFFTYQSSTICRVLKN
;
A
#
# COMPACT_ATOMS: atom_id res chain seq x y z
N MET A 1 -24.41 -45.53 2.71
CA MET A 1 -23.00 -45.21 3.02
C MET A 1 -22.32 -44.34 1.96
N MET A 2 -22.47 -44.61 0.65
CA MET A 2 -21.89 -43.75 -0.42
C MET A 2 -22.55 -42.37 -0.55
N ILE A 3 -23.88 -42.30 -0.41
CA ILE A 3 -24.63 -41.02 -0.47
C ILE A 3 -24.20 -40.08 0.66
N SER A 4 -24.04 -40.60 1.89
CA SER A 4 -23.56 -39.82 3.03
C SER A 4 -22.15 -39.27 2.80
N LYS A 5 -21.26 -40.04 2.17
CA LYS A 5 -19.92 -39.58 1.79
C LYS A 5 -19.99 -38.49 0.72
N MET A 6 -20.81 -38.65 -0.33
CA MET A 6 -20.98 -37.60 -1.35
C MET A 6 -21.50 -36.29 -0.75
N ILE A 7 -22.50 -36.35 0.13
CA ILE A 7 -23.07 -35.16 0.77
C ILE A 7 -21.99 -34.44 1.59
N VAL A 8 -21.23 -35.17 2.41
CA VAL A 8 -20.15 -34.58 3.23
C VAL A 8 -19.09 -33.93 2.36
N THR A 9 -18.65 -34.58 1.27
CA THR A 9 -17.67 -34.00 0.35
C THR A 9 -18.19 -32.74 -0.33
N LEU A 10 -19.48 -32.71 -0.69
CA LEU A 10 -20.11 -31.55 -1.35
C LEU A 10 -20.20 -30.36 -0.40
N PHE A 11 -20.63 -30.58 0.85
CA PHE A 11 -20.65 -29.54 1.89
C PHE A 11 -19.26 -29.05 2.24
N ALA A 12 -18.29 -29.95 2.40
CA ALA A 12 -16.89 -29.57 2.65
C ALA A 12 -16.31 -28.75 1.48
N GLY A 13 -16.63 -29.12 0.24
CA GLY A 13 -16.24 -28.38 -0.95
C GLY A 13 -16.83 -26.97 -1.00
N MET A 14 -18.14 -26.83 -0.74
CA MET A 14 -18.77 -25.50 -0.66
C MET A 14 -18.13 -24.64 0.43
N LEU A 15 -17.91 -25.20 1.62
CA LEU A 15 -17.28 -24.48 2.72
C LEU A 15 -15.86 -24.04 2.37
N ALA A 16 -15.08 -24.89 1.70
CA ALA A 16 -13.73 -24.58 1.27
C ALA A 16 -13.70 -23.42 0.27
N VAL A 17 -14.63 -23.37 -0.69
CA VAL A 17 -14.74 -22.27 -1.66
C VAL A 17 -15.09 -20.96 -0.97
N VAL A 18 -16.03 -20.98 -0.01
CA VAL A 18 -16.41 -19.79 0.76
C VAL A 18 -15.23 -19.26 1.58
N LEU A 19 -14.50 -20.15 2.26
CA LEU A 19 -13.30 -19.78 3.01
C LEU A 19 -12.20 -19.22 2.10
N ALA A 20 -11.99 -19.82 0.92
CA ALA A 20 -11.01 -19.33 -0.05
C ALA A 20 -11.36 -17.93 -0.57
N MET A 21 -12.64 -17.68 -0.91
CA MET A 21 -13.13 -16.35 -1.28
C MET A 21 -12.87 -15.34 -0.16
N GLN A 22 -13.20 -15.68 1.09
CA GLN A 22 -12.97 -14.79 2.23
C GLN A 22 -11.48 -14.48 2.42
N LEU A 23 -10.60 -15.47 2.31
CA LEU A 23 -9.15 -15.25 2.38
C LEU A 23 -8.65 -14.32 1.27
N LEU A 24 -9.15 -14.47 0.04
CA LEU A 24 -8.81 -13.58 -1.09
C LEU A 24 -9.29 -12.15 -0.84
N LEU A 25 -10.54 -11.98 -0.39
CA LEU A 25 -11.12 -10.69 -0.06
C LEU A 25 -10.36 -10.00 1.08
N CYS A 26 -9.94 -10.74 2.10
CA CYS A 26 -9.10 -10.22 3.18
C CYS A 26 -7.66 -9.92 2.73
N GLY A 27 -7.16 -10.59 1.70
CA GLY A 27 -5.82 -10.36 1.15
C GLY A 27 -5.70 -9.09 0.30
N LEU A 28 -6.78 -8.66 -0.39
CA LEU A 28 -6.79 -7.46 -1.23
C LEU A 28 -6.24 -6.18 -0.56
N PRO A 29 -6.67 -5.78 0.66
CA PRO A 29 -6.11 -4.59 1.32
C PRO A 29 -4.62 -4.74 1.65
N LEU A 30 -4.15 -5.96 1.93
CA LEU A 30 -2.73 -6.22 2.17
C LEU A 30 -1.90 -6.02 0.90
N PHE A 31 -2.39 -6.50 -0.25
CA PHE A 31 -1.70 -6.27 -1.53
C PHE A 31 -1.63 -4.78 -1.86
N ARG A 32 -2.70 -4.01 -1.62
CA ARG A 32 -2.69 -2.55 -1.81
C ARG A 32 -1.70 -1.86 -0.88
N ARG A 33 -1.61 -2.29 0.38
CA ARG A 33 -0.61 -1.78 1.33
C ARG A 33 0.81 -2.05 0.85
N LEU A 34 1.11 -3.29 0.43
CA LEU A 34 2.42 -3.67 -0.08
C LEU A 34 2.79 -2.88 -1.33
N GLU A 35 1.83 -2.67 -2.23
CA GLU A 35 2.03 -1.85 -3.44
C GLU A 35 2.37 -0.41 -3.09
N PHE A 36 1.61 0.21 -2.18
CA PHE A 36 1.86 1.56 -1.69
C PHE A 36 3.23 1.69 -1.03
N ASP A 37 3.57 0.78 -0.11
CA ASP A 37 4.85 0.78 0.59
C ASP A 37 6.01 0.56 -0.37
N ALA A 38 5.86 -0.31 -1.39
CA ALA A 38 6.90 -0.56 -2.39
C ALA A 38 7.21 0.68 -3.24
N VAL A 39 6.17 1.42 -3.65
CA VAL A 39 6.35 2.69 -4.37
C VAL A 39 7.03 3.70 -3.46
N CYS A 40 6.53 3.94 -2.24
CA CYS A 40 7.12 4.91 -1.33
C CYS A 40 8.58 4.56 -0.98
N HIS A 41 8.88 3.28 -0.76
CA HIS A 41 10.23 2.82 -0.48
C HIS A 41 11.19 3.04 -1.65
N LYS A 42 10.76 2.78 -2.89
CA LYS A 42 11.54 3.09 -4.10
C LYS A 42 11.96 4.56 -4.14
N TYR A 43 11.05 5.48 -3.80
CA TYR A 43 11.35 6.92 -3.78
C TYR A 43 12.17 7.36 -2.58
N SER A 44 12.00 6.71 -1.42
CA SER A 44 12.87 6.87 -0.25
C SER A 44 14.34 6.51 -0.58
N LEU A 45 14.56 5.40 -1.28
CA LEU A 45 15.90 5.01 -1.75
C LEU A 45 16.48 6.00 -2.78
N LEU A 46 15.63 6.56 -3.63
CA LEU A 46 16.07 7.57 -4.60
C LEU A 46 16.47 8.87 -3.89
N MET A 47 15.71 9.26 -2.86
CA MET A 47 16.02 10.38 -1.97
C MET A 47 17.34 10.19 -1.22
N ASP A 48 17.62 8.97 -0.74
CA ASP A 48 18.90 8.62 -0.10
C ASP A 48 20.09 8.79 -1.06
N ARG A 49 19.91 8.46 -2.34
CA ARG A 49 20.96 8.64 -3.38
C ARG A 49 21.18 10.10 -3.75
N THR A 50 20.15 10.94 -3.72
CA THR A 50 20.24 12.36 -4.09
C THR A 50 20.53 13.28 -2.91
N GLY A 51 20.31 12.81 -1.68
CA GLY A 51 20.41 13.61 -0.45
C GLY A 51 19.29 14.65 -0.30
N LYS A 52 18.25 14.60 -1.13
CA LYS A 52 17.14 15.55 -1.15
C LYS A 52 15.91 15.04 -1.87
N LEU A 53 14.74 15.48 -1.41
CA LEU A 53 13.48 15.37 -2.14
C LEU A 53 13.36 16.53 -3.15
N THR A 54 13.64 16.27 -4.43
CA THR A 54 13.45 17.31 -5.46
C THR A 54 12.00 17.39 -5.92
N PRO A 55 11.52 18.55 -6.41
CA PRO A 55 10.16 18.69 -6.94
C PRO A 55 9.85 17.69 -8.06
N LEU A 56 10.86 17.33 -8.87
CA LEU A 56 10.74 16.31 -9.91
C LEU A 56 10.43 14.93 -9.31
N ILE A 57 11.16 14.52 -8.27
CA ILE A 57 10.96 13.24 -7.57
C ILE A 57 9.57 13.22 -6.92
N THR A 58 9.15 14.31 -6.29
CA THR A 58 7.82 14.45 -5.69
C THR A 58 6.71 14.30 -6.73
N SER A 59 6.85 14.94 -7.90
CA SER A 59 5.86 14.81 -8.98
C SER A 59 5.81 13.38 -9.55
N GLN A 60 6.95 12.71 -9.67
CA GLN A 60 7.02 11.33 -10.16
C GLN A 60 6.39 10.36 -9.16
N LEU A 61 6.65 10.55 -7.87
CA LEU A 61 6.00 9.79 -6.79
C LEU A 61 4.48 9.96 -6.83
N ALA A 62 4.01 11.21 -6.92
CA ALA A 62 2.58 11.50 -7.00
C ALA A 62 1.92 10.88 -8.24
N GLN A 63 2.59 10.97 -9.39
CA GLN A 63 2.10 10.40 -10.65
C GLN A 63 2.08 8.87 -10.62
N GLU A 64 3.10 8.22 -10.05
CA GLU A 64 3.16 6.76 -9.94
C GLU A 64 2.09 6.22 -8.97
N LEU A 65 1.83 6.94 -7.87
CA LEU A 65 0.74 6.62 -6.96
C LEU A 65 -0.64 6.81 -7.61
N ALA A 66 -0.85 7.92 -8.33
CA ALA A 66 -2.06 8.17 -9.09
C ALA A 66 -2.31 7.12 -10.17
N GLY A 67 -1.26 6.70 -10.90
CA GLY A 67 -1.32 5.65 -11.90
C GLY A 67 -1.73 4.27 -11.35
N ARG A 68 -1.61 4.07 -10.03
CA ARG A 68 -2.03 2.85 -9.32
C ARG A 68 -3.37 3.00 -8.60
N GLY A 69 -4.03 4.16 -8.75
CA GLY A 69 -5.33 4.45 -8.18
C GLY A 69 -5.31 5.05 -6.76
N PHE A 70 -4.15 5.47 -6.26
CA PHE A 70 -4.06 6.19 -4.99
C PHE A 70 -4.25 7.69 -5.19
N THR A 71 -5.03 8.33 -4.33
CA THR A 71 -5.19 9.78 -4.27
C THR A 71 -4.23 10.33 -3.22
N VAL A 72 -3.19 11.05 -3.66
CA VAL A 72 -2.19 11.63 -2.76
C VAL A 72 -2.77 12.85 -2.06
N SER A 73 -2.81 12.82 -0.73
CA SER A 73 -3.25 13.94 0.10
C SER A 73 -2.08 14.83 0.51
N ARG A 74 -0.92 14.23 0.84
CA ARG A 74 0.27 14.95 1.32
C ARG A 74 1.54 14.17 1.00
N ILE A 75 2.55 14.85 0.49
CA ILE A 75 3.93 14.36 0.41
C ILE A 75 4.82 15.39 1.06
N GLU A 76 5.60 14.98 2.05
CA GLU A 76 6.61 15.81 2.69
C GLU A 76 7.92 15.05 2.73
N GLY A 77 9.02 15.75 2.54
CA GLY A 77 10.32 15.17 2.84
C GLY A 77 11.39 16.22 2.93
N THR A 78 12.56 15.82 3.37
CA THR A 78 13.67 16.74 3.57
C THR A 78 14.16 17.29 2.23
N ASP A 79 14.00 18.61 2.02
CA ASP A 79 14.40 19.31 0.79
C ASP A 79 15.92 19.32 0.57
N ASN A 80 16.70 19.29 1.66
CA ASN A 80 18.16 19.32 1.59
C ASN A 80 18.80 18.82 2.90
N ALA A 81 19.23 17.56 2.96
CA ALA A 81 19.97 17.04 4.11
C ALA A 81 21.49 17.19 3.91
N SER A 82 22.23 17.56 4.95
CA SER A 82 23.69 17.45 4.95
C SER A 82 24.10 16.01 5.24
N PHE A 83 25.36 15.68 4.98
CA PHE A 83 25.90 14.38 5.38
C PHE A 83 25.72 14.17 6.89
N GLY A 84 25.10 13.06 7.28
CA GLY A 84 24.80 12.74 8.67
C GLY A 84 23.46 13.28 9.20
N ASP A 85 22.77 14.14 8.44
CA ASP A 85 21.43 14.62 8.80
C ASP A 85 20.33 13.58 8.43
N ASN A 86 19.15 13.73 9.04
CA ASN A 86 18.00 12.89 8.75
C ASN A 86 17.32 13.29 7.43
N LEU A 87 17.04 12.28 6.63
CA LEU A 87 16.23 12.27 5.43
C LEU A 87 14.88 11.65 5.79
N ASP A 88 13.89 12.51 6.01
CA ASP A 88 12.54 12.09 6.33
C ASP A 88 11.68 12.13 5.07
N LEU A 89 10.82 11.12 4.91
CA LEU A 89 9.78 11.07 3.86
C LEU A 89 8.48 10.66 4.52
N LEU A 90 7.45 11.50 4.36
CA LEU A 90 6.08 11.27 4.77
C LEU A 90 5.19 11.30 3.53
N VAL A 91 4.43 10.23 3.32
CA VAL A 91 3.43 10.14 2.24
C VAL A 91 2.10 9.73 2.85
N ILE A 92 1.08 10.54 2.60
CA ILE A 92 -0.30 10.29 2.99
C ILE A 92 -1.14 10.22 1.72
N SER A 93 -1.82 9.10 1.53
CA SER A 93 -2.74 8.89 0.42
C SER A 93 -4.02 8.19 0.87
N SER A 94 -5.06 8.29 0.06
CA SER A 94 -6.27 7.49 0.17
C SER A 94 -6.44 6.59 -1.05
N TYR A 95 -7.19 5.51 -0.87
CA TYR A 95 -7.63 4.62 -1.93
C TYR A 95 -9.10 4.30 -1.71
N SER A 96 -9.94 4.59 -2.70
CA SER A 96 -11.35 4.25 -2.67
C SER A 96 -11.50 2.76 -3.02
N GLY A 97 -12.01 1.99 -2.07
CA GLY A 97 -12.26 0.56 -2.21
C GLY A 97 -13.69 0.19 -1.82
N CYS A 98 -14.10 -1.03 -2.15
CA CYS A 98 -15.40 -1.56 -1.71
C CYS A 98 -15.22 -2.48 -0.51
N ARG A 99 -16.01 -2.26 0.54
CA ARG A 99 -16.15 -3.18 1.66
C ARG A 99 -17.58 -3.72 1.69
N PHE A 100 -17.73 -5.02 1.97
CA PHE A 100 -19.05 -5.58 2.25
C PHE A 100 -19.44 -5.32 3.71
N ARG A 101 -20.64 -4.81 3.91
CA ARG A 101 -21.27 -4.71 5.23
C ARG A 101 -21.74 -6.06 5.74
N SER A 102 -22.13 -6.12 7.02
CA SER A 102 -22.68 -7.31 7.67
C SER A 102 -23.96 -7.83 7.00
N ASP A 103 -24.66 -6.96 6.26
CA ASP A 103 -25.85 -7.26 5.46
C ASP A 103 -25.51 -7.63 4.00
N LEU A 104 -24.23 -7.84 3.68
CA LEU A 104 -23.69 -8.14 2.34
C LEU A 104 -23.90 -7.02 1.31
N THR A 105 -24.25 -5.80 1.74
CA THR A 105 -24.30 -4.66 0.81
C THR A 105 -22.89 -4.10 0.57
N PRO A 106 -22.56 -3.74 -0.69
CA PRO A 106 -21.30 -3.06 -1.00
C PRO A 106 -21.36 -1.60 -0.53
N GLU A 107 -20.34 -1.19 0.22
CA GLU A 107 -20.13 0.19 0.68
C GLU A 107 -18.77 0.67 0.17
N GLU A 108 -18.75 1.87 -0.43
CA GLU A 108 -17.50 2.52 -0.83
C GLU A 108 -16.84 3.10 0.42
N VAL A 109 -15.58 2.75 0.63
CA VAL A 109 -14.81 3.13 1.81
C VAL A 109 -13.46 3.67 1.35
N ASP A 110 -13.12 4.86 1.82
CA ASP A 110 -11.78 5.41 1.64
C ASP A 110 -10.82 4.80 2.67
N ILE A 111 -9.83 4.08 2.16
CA ILE A 111 -8.76 3.49 2.97
C ILE A 111 -7.58 4.45 2.95
N PHE A 112 -7.16 4.90 4.13
CA PHE A 112 -6.05 5.82 4.28
C PHE A 112 -4.73 5.06 4.48
N PHE A 113 -3.70 5.48 3.75
CA PHE A 113 -2.36 4.94 3.81
C PHE A 113 -1.40 6.04 4.25
N THR A 114 -0.57 5.70 5.24
CA THR A 114 0.54 6.54 5.69
C THR A 114 1.84 5.74 5.59
N TYR A 115 2.82 6.32 4.92
CA TYR A 115 4.19 5.85 4.87
C TYR A 115 5.08 6.90 5.50
N GLN A 116 5.91 6.50 6.46
CA GLN A 116 6.90 7.35 7.10
C GLN A 116 8.22 6.59 7.11
N SER A 117 9.27 7.22 6.59
CA SER A 117 10.63 6.71 6.68
C SER A 117 11.58 7.80 7.12
N SER A 118 12.55 7.45 7.96
CA SER A 118 13.67 8.30 8.36
C SER A 118 14.96 7.55 8.08
N THR A 119 15.83 8.10 7.24
CA THR A 119 17.14 7.54 6.91
C THR A 119 18.24 8.58 7.11
N ILE A 120 19.48 8.15 7.31
CA ILE A 120 20.60 9.09 7.45
C ILE A 120 21.16 9.40 6.07
N CYS A 121 21.32 10.69 5.74
CA CYS A 121 21.94 11.12 4.49
C CYS A 121 23.41 10.70 4.44
N ARG A 122 23.76 9.86 3.46
CA ARG A 122 25.14 9.39 3.24
C ARG A 122 25.85 10.11 2.08
N VAL A 123 25.19 11.08 1.47
CA VAL A 123 25.75 11.82 0.34
C VAL A 123 26.67 12.92 0.87
N LEU A 124 27.97 12.81 0.59
CA LEU A 124 28.91 13.92 0.77
C LEU A 124 28.65 14.97 -0.30
N LYS A 125 28.29 16.19 0.11
CA LYS A 125 28.36 17.36 -0.77
C LYS A 125 29.82 17.78 -0.87
N ASN A 126 30.40 17.65 -2.06
CA ASN A 126 31.61 18.36 -2.46
C ASN A 126 31.27 19.78 -2.91
#